data_AF-A0A4P6EKB9-F1
#
_entry.id   AF-A0A4P6EKB9-F1
#
_cell.length_a   1.000
_cell.length_b   1.000
_cell.length_c   1.000
_cell.angle_alpha   90.00
_cell.angle_beta   90.00
_cell.angle_gamma   90.00
#
_symmetry.space_group_name_H-M   'P 1'
#
loop_
_entity.id
_entity.type
_entity.pdbx_description
1 polymer ?
#
loop_
_entity_poly.entity_id
_entity_poly.type
_entity_poly.pdbx_seq_one_letter_code
_entity_poly.pdbx_strand_id
1 'polypeptide(L)'
;MSTPVHYPPPPLPEHEARNWAMAAHLSPLVIALLSGGILAAIAPLVIWLLYRQRSWLVDDQAKEALNFQITLAIAYVVGLVTLVFLVGVLIWAAAFVLAIVFAIQGSVAASRGERYRYPISIRFVR
;
A
#
# COMPACT_ATOMS: atom_id res chain seq x y z
N MET A 1 22.27 -32.67 -16.89
CA MET A 1 21.07 -31.80 -16.94
C MET A 1 21.52 -30.41 -16.51
N SER A 2 21.68 -29.46 -17.43
CA SER A 2 22.08 -28.08 -17.11
C SER A 2 20.87 -27.36 -16.51
N THR A 3 21.03 -26.76 -15.33
CA THR A 3 20.00 -25.90 -14.75
C THR A 3 19.79 -24.69 -15.65
N PRO A 4 18.55 -24.34 -16.03
CA PRO A 4 18.29 -23.12 -16.78
C PRO A 4 18.76 -21.92 -15.97
N VAL A 5 19.57 -21.06 -16.57
CA VAL A 5 20.05 -19.82 -15.95
C VAL A 5 18.87 -18.85 -15.89
N HIS A 6 18.36 -18.57 -14.70
CA HIS A 6 17.31 -17.57 -14.52
C HIS A 6 17.93 -16.16 -14.50
N TYR A 7 17.77 -15.41 -15.59
CA TYR A 7 18.15 -14.00 -15.59
C TYR A 7 17.11 -13.18 -14.81
N PRO A 8 17.52 -12.30 -13.87
CA PRO A 8 16.59 -11.43 -13.17
C PRO A 8 15.96 -10.44 -14.17
N PRO A 9 14.72 -9.99 -13.93
CA PRO A 9 14.09 -9.02 -14.81
C PRO A 9 14.92 -7.72 -14.86
N PRO A 10 14.93 -7.01 -16.01
CA PRO A 10 15.70 -5.77 -16.14
C PRO A 10 15.19 -4.72 -15.12
N PRO A 11 16.09 -3.94 -14.52
CA PRO A 11 15.72 -2.91 -13.55
C PRO A 11 14.83 -1.83 -14.18
N LEU A 12 13.97 -1.21 -13.38
CA LEU A 12 13.15 -0.08 -13.81
C LEU A 12 13.99 1.19 -13.95
N PRO A 13 13.73 2.04 -14.96
CA PRO A 13 14.18 3.41 -14.96
C PRO A 13 13.72 4.14 -13.68
N GLU A 14 14.53 5.08 -13.19
CA GLU A 14 14.26 5.73 -11.90
C GLU A 14 12.90 6.45 -11.86
N HIS A 15 12.53 7.14 -12.94
CA HIS A 15 11.24 7.82 -13.03
C HIS A 15 10.05 6.84 -12.97
N GLU A 16 10.16 5.66 -13.60
CA GLU A 16 9.13 4.61 -13.51
C GLU A 16 9.06 4.03 -12.11
N ALA A 17 10.21 3.78 -11.47
CA ALA A 17 10.25 3.30 -10.10
C ALA A 17 9.55 4.26 -9.14
N ARG A 18 9.78 5.57 -9.27
CA ARG A 18 9.08 6.61 -8.49
C ARG A 18 7.59 6.60 -8.79
N ASN A 19 7.18 6.51 -10.07
CA ASN A 19 5.77 6.45 -10.45
C ASN A 19 5.03 5.25 -9.84
N TRP A 20 5.63 4.05 -9.89
CA TRP A 20 5.03 2.86 -9.29
C TRP A 20 5.01 2.90 -7.76
N ALA A 21 6.05 3.45 -7.13
CA ALA A 21 6.07 3.67 -5.68
C ALA A 21 4.98 4.65 -5.23
N MET A 22 4.81 5.78 -5.94
CA MET A 22 3.70 6.72 -5.70
C MET A 22 2.34 6.04 -5.90
N ALA A 23 2.18 5.29 -6.99
CA ALA A 23 0.95 4.58 -7.30
C ALA A 23 0.57 3.58 -6.20
N ALA A 24 1.55 2.92 -5.56
CA ALA A 24 1.28 2.01 -4.45
C ALA A 24 0.64 2.70 -3.24
N HIS A 25 0.93 3.98 -3.01
CA HIS A 25 0.31 4.77 -1.95
C HIS A 25 -1.05 5.36 -2.35
N LEU A 26 -1.20 5.83 -3.60
CA LEU A 26 -2.39 6.55 -4.06
C LEU A 26 -3.51 5.66 -4.56
N SER A 27 -3.19 4.60 -5.32
CA SER A 27 -4.20 3.68 -5.89
C SER A 27 -5.12 3.00 -4.85
N PRO A 28 -4.68 2.68 -3.60
CA PRO A 28 -5.61 2.22 -2.58
C PRO A 28 -6.79 3.15 -2.32
N LEU A 29 -6.64 4.48 -2.47
CA LEU A 29 -7.73 5.42 -2.21
C LEU A 29 -8.90 5.22 -3.17
N VAL A 30 -8.60 4.91 -4.45
CA VAL A 30 -9.61 4.62 -5.46
C VAL A 30 -10.31 3.30 -5.15
N ILE A 31 -9.54 2.25 -4.84
CA ILE A 31 -10.10 0.93 -4.50
C ILE A 31 -10.89 1.00 -3.18
N ALA A 32 -10.47 1.82 -2.23
CA ALA A 32 -11.16 2.02 -0.97
C ALA A 32 -12.56 2.60 -1.18
N LEU A 33 -12.73 3.58 -2.08
CA LEU A 33 -14.04 4.15 -2.42
C LEU A 33 -15.00 3.09 -2.99
N LEU A 34 -14.48 2.14 -3.77
CA LEU A 34 -15.28 1.10 -4.43
C LEU A 34 -15.59 -0.10 -3.52
N SER A 35 -14.86 -0.26 -2.41
CA SER A 35 -14.91 -1.47 -1.58
C SER A 35 -15.16 -1.22 -0.09
N GLY A 36 -15.39 0.03 0.31
CA GLY A 36 -15.44 0.42 1.73
C GLY A 36 -14.11 0.21 2.43
N GLY A 37 -12.99 0.35 1.72
CA GLY A 37 -11.63 0.23 2.26
C GLY A 37 -11.09 -1.19 2.43
N ILE A 38 -11.95 -2.21 2.52
CA ILE A 38 -11.54 -3.59 2.85
C ILE A 38 -10.63 -4.21 1.76
N LEU A 39 -10.86 -3.91 0.48
CA LEU A 39 -10.09 -4.47 -0.63
C LEU A 39 -8.94 -3.56 -1.09
N ALA A 40 -8.68 -2.45 -0.40
CA ALA A 40 -7.68 -1.46 -0.81
C ALA A 40 -6.24 -2.01 -0.87
N ALA A 41 -5.95 -3.07 -0.13
CA ALA A 41 -4.65 -3.75 -0.12
C ALA A 41 -4.30 -4.45 -1.45
N ILE A 42 -5.28 -4.72 -2.31
CA ILE A 42 -5.04 -5.39 -3.61
C ILE A 42 -4.12 -4.55 -4.49
N ALA A 43 -4.29 -3.23 -4.53
CA ALA A 43 -3.51 -2.37 -5.41
C ALA A 43 -1.99 -2.40 -5.11
N PRO A 44 -1.53 -2.14 -3.86
CA PRO A 44 -0.11 -2.21 -3.53
C PRO A 44 0.41 -3.66 -3.57
N LEU A 45 -0.43 -4.67 -3.32
CA LEU A 45 -0.04 -6.07 -3.50
C LEU A 45 0.31 -6.38 -4.95
N VAL A 46 -0.54 -5.99 -5.90
CA VAL A 46 -0.30 -6.19 -7.34
C VAL A 46 0.97 -5.45 -7.77
N ILE A 47 1.11 -4.17 -7.39
CA ILE A 47 2.32 -3.38 -7.72
C ILE A 47 3.58 -4.04 -7.13
N TRP A 48 3.52 -4.47 -5.87
CA TRP A 48 4.65 -5.14 -5.23
C TRP A 48 5.02 -6.43 -5.96
N LEU A 49 4.06 -7.31 -6.27
CA LEU A 49 4.34 -8.57 -6.95
C LEU A 49 4.94 -8.39 -8.35
N LEU A 50 4.50 -7.37 -9.09
CA LEU A 50 4.98 -7.11 -10.45
C LEU A 50 6.37 -6.47 -10.50
N TYR A 51 6.70 -5.61 -9.53
CA TYR A 51 7.85 -4.71 -9.65
C TYR A 51 8.89 -4.82 -8.53
N ARG A 52 8.65 -5.61 -7.47
CA ARG A 52 9.59 -5.78 -6.33
C ARG A 52 11.00 -6.22 -6.73
N GLN A 53 11.13 -7.02 -7.78
CA GLN A 53 12.45 -7.50 -8.23
C GLN A 53 13.17 -6.50 -9.15
N ARG A 54 12.50 -5.42 -9.56
CA ARG A 54 13.00 -4.48 -10.56
C ARG A 54 13.39 -3.12 -9.97
N SER A 55 13.01 -2.83 -8.73
CA SER A 55 13.40 -1.60 -8.03
C SER A 55 13.35 -1.77 -6.51
N TRP A 56 14.42 -1.37 -5.83
CA TRP A 56 14.46 -1.33 -4.37
C TRP A 56 13.40 -0.37 -3.79
N LEU A 57 13.13 0.74 -4.48
CA LEU A 57 12.16 1.74 -4.03
C LEU A 57 10.74 1.16 -4.09
N VAL A 58 10.41 0.44 -5.18
CA VAL A 58 9.09 -0.20 -5.32
C VAL A 58 8.94 -1.36 -4.35
N ASP A 59 9.99 -2.18 -4.14
CA ASP A 59 9.96 -3.21 -3.12
C ASP A 59 9.67 -2.61 -1.74
N ASP A 60 10.39 -1.54 -1.35
CA ASP A 60 10.26 -0.93 -0.04
C ASP A 60 8.90 -0.25 0.17
N GLN A 61 8.49 0.61 -0.77
CA GLN A 61 7.31 1.47 -0.62
C GLN A 61 6.00 0.74 -0.93
N ALA A 62 5.98 -0.19 -1.89
CA ALA A 62 4.77 -0.98 -2.13
C ALA A 62 4.50 -1.98 -1.00
N LYS A 63 5.54 -2.55 -0.36
CA LYS A 63 5.38 -3.36 0.87
C LYS A 63 4.84 -2.54 2.03
N GLU A 64 5.38 -1.35 2.23
CA GLU A 64 4.95 -0.47 3.32
C GLU A 64 3.49 -0.03 3.13
N ALA A 65 3.11 0.35 1.91
CA ALA A 65 1.72 0.63 1.55
C ALA A 65 0.81 -0.60 1.74
N LEU A 66 1.25 -1.79 1.33
CA LEU A 66 0.50 -3.03 1.52
C LEU A 66 0.21 -3.30 3.00
N ASN A 67 1.23 -3.22 3.86
CA ASN A 67 1.10 -3.40 5.30
C ASN A 67 0.13 -2.40 5.94
N PHE A 68 0.21 -1.14 5.50
CA PHE A 68 -0.73 -0.10 5.96
C PHE A 68 -2.17 -0.38 5.52
N GLN A 69 -2.38 -0.78 4.26
CA GLN A 69 -3.73 -1.11 3.78
C GLN A 69 -4.32 -2.35 4.47
N ILE A 70 -3.50 -3.34 4.82
CA ILE A 70 -3.96 -4.47 5.67
C ILE A 70 -4.35 -3.95 7.06
N THR A 71 -3.56 -3.04 7.64
CA THR A 71 -3.88 -2.42 8.94
C THR A 71 -5.22 -1.67 8.89
N LEU A 72 -5.46 -0.89 7.84
CA LEU A 72 -6.73 -0.21 7.63
C LEU A 72 -7.88 -1.17 7.37
N ALA A 73 -7.68 -2.23 6.57
CA ALA A 73 -8.70 -3.25 6.33
C ALA A 73 -9.18 -3.89 7.63
N ILE A 74 -8.27 -4.18 8.57
CA ILE A 74 -8.61 -4.64 9.92
C ILE A 74 -9.47 -3.60 10.65
N ALA A 75 -9.07 -2.31 10.61
CA ALA A 75 -9.86 -1.24 11.23
C ALA A 75 -11.27 -1.13 10.64
N TYR A 76 -11.41 -1.25 9.31
CA TYR A 76 -12.72 -1.25 8.64
C TYR A 76 -13.57 -2.46 9.04
N VAL A 77 -12.99 -3.66 9.12
CA VAL A 77 -13.71 -4.87 9.58
C VAL A 77 -14.17 -4.70 11.04
N VAL A 78 -13.32 -4.19 11.92
CA VAL A 78 -13.71 -3.88 13.32
C VAL A 78 -14.82 -2.84 13.36
N GLY A 79 -14.73 -1.79 12.54
CA GLY A 79 -15.77 -0.78 12.42
C GLY A 79 -17.09 -1.35 11.91
N LEU A 80 -17.06 -2.31 10.99
CA LEU A 80 -18.25 -2.99 10.49
C LEU A 80 -18.94 -3.81 11.58
N VAL A 81 -18.16 -4.58 12.37
CA VAL A 81 -18.68 -5.39 13.48
C VAL A 81 -19.27 -4.51 14.60
N THR A 82 -18.68 -3.33 14.84
CA THR A 82 -19.11 -2.39 15.89
C THR A 82 -20.15 -1.37 15.41
N LEU A 83 -20.67 -1.52 14.19
CA LEU A 83 -21.62 -0.58 13.60
C LEU A 83 -22.92 -0.48 14.40
N VAL A 84 -23.36 -1.57 15.04
CA VAL A 84 -24.56 -1.62 15.90
C VAL A 84 -24.51 -0.61 17.06
N PHE A 85 -23.31 -0.22 17.49
CA PHE A 85 -23.10 0.74 18.57
C PHE A 85 -22.84 2.17 18.06
N LEU A 86 -23.02 2.45 16.76
CA LEU A 86 -22.69 3.72 16.06
C LEU A 86 -21.20 4.11 16.08
N VAL A 87 -20.38 3.53 16.96
CA VAL A 87 -18.92 3.72 17.02
C VAL A 87 -18.23 3.31 15.72
N GLY A 88 -18.77 2.31 15.02
CA GLY A 88 -18.24 1.84 13.74
C GLY A 88 -18.11 2.94 12.68
N VAL A 89 -19.05 3.89 12.65
CA VAL A 89 -19.03 5.02 11.70
C VAL A 89 -17.84 5.93 11.96
N LEU A 90 -17.53 6.21 13.23
CA LEU A 90 -16.39 7.03 13.63
C LEU A 90 -15.06 6.36 13.27
N ILE A 91 -14.97 5.04 13.45
CA ILE A 91 -13.78 4.26 13.06
C ILE A 91 -13.56 4.35 11.55
N TRP A 92 -14.62 4.14 10.75
CA TRP A 92 -14.54 4.22 9.29
C TRP A 92 -14.11 5.61 8.81
N ALA A 93 -14.72 6.67 9.37
CA ALA A 93 -14.37 8.04 9.04
C ALA A 93 -12.91 8.35 9.39
N ALA A 94 -12.46 8.00 10.60
CA ALA A 94 -11.08 8.21 11.03
C ALA A 94 -10.08 7.43 10.17
N ALA A 95 -10.36 6.15 9.90
CA ALA A 95 -9.52 5.31 9.04
C ALA A 95 -9.39 5.90 7.63
N PHE A 96 -10.48 6.41 7.06
CA PHE A 96 -10.47 7.03 5.73
C PHE A 96 -9.67 8.33 5.68
N VAL A 97 -9.80 9.19 6.70
CA VAL A 97 -8.99 10.42 6.81
C VAL A 97 -7.50 10.07 6.92
N LEU A 98 -7.14 9.11 7.78
CA LEU A 98 -5.76 8.66 7.91
C LEU A 98 -5.23 8.04 6.61
N ALA A 99 -6.06 7.30 5.88
CA ALA A 99 -5.71 6.73 4.59
C ALA A 99 -5.28 7.83 3.61
N ILE A 100 -6.08 8.90 3.49
CA ILE A 100 -5.78 10.03 2.58
C ILE A 100 -4.49 10.74 3.00
N VAL A 101 -4.40 11.16 4.26
CA VAL A 101 -3.25 11.96 4.75
C VAL A 101 -1.95 11.19 4.56
N PHE A 102 -1.91 9.93 4.99
CA PHE A 102 -0.68 9.16 4.91
C PHE A 102 -0.38 8.65 3.49
N ALA A 103 -1.39 8.41 2.65
CA ALA A 103 -1.17 8.12 1.23
C ALA A 103 -0.50 9.29 0.51
N ILE A 104 -0.93 10.52 0.79
CA ILE A 104 -0.31 11.73 0.22
C ILE A 104 1.14 11.87 0.72
N GLN A 105 1.37 11.74 2.02
CA GLN A 105 2.72 11.82 2.58
C GLN A 105 3.66 10.75 2.02
N GLY A 106 3.18 9.50 1.94
CA GLY A 106 3.93 8.39 1.33
C GLY A 106 4.22 8.62 -0.14
N SER A 107 3.23 9.07 -0.92
CA SER A 107 3.42 9.40 -2.33
C SER A 107 4.42 10.55 -2.53
N VAL A 108 4.37 11.58 -1.69
CA VAL A 108 5.30 12.72 -1.75
C VAL A 108 6.73 12.30 -1.40
N ALA A 109 6.92 11.39 -0.45
CA ALA A 109 8.23 10.82 -0.16
C ALA A 109 8.73 9.90 -1.30
N ALA A 110 7.85 9.04 -1.81
CA ALA A 110 8.16 8.14 -2.93
C ALA A 110 8.55 8.89 -4.20
N SER A 111 7.93 10.05 -4.47
CA SER A 111 8.29 10.91 -5.61
C SER A 111 9.72 11.46 -5.53
N ARG A 112 10.22 11.66 -4.30
CA ARG A 112 11.61 12.05 -4.00
C ARG A 112 12.58 10.86 -3.93
N GLY A 113 12.08 9.62 -4.08
CA GLY A 113 12.89 8.41 -3.90
C GLY A 113 13.24 8.13 -2.44
N GLU A 114 12.52 8.71 -1.49
CA GLU A 114 12.73 8.54 -0.06
C GLU A 114 11.93 7.37 0.50
N ARG A 115 12.39 6.83 1.63
CA ARG A 115 11.63 5.82 2.37
C ARG A 115 10.62 6.49 3.28
N TYR A 116 9.34 6.26 3.02
CA TYR A 116 8.28 6.55 3.98
C TYR A 116 7.97 5.34 4.86
N ARG A 117 7.56 5.59 6.10
CA ARG A 117 7.01 4.59 7.02
C ARG A 117 5.76 5.15 7.65
N TYR A 118 4.67 4.41 7.54
CA TYR A 118 3.42 4.81 8.16
C TYR A 118 3.57 4.78 9.69
N PRO A 119 3.15 5.85 10.40
CA PRO A 119 3.21 5.87 11.87
C PRO A 119 2.37 4.75 12.51
N ILE A 120 1.25 4.40 11.87
CA ILE A 120 0.31 3.37 12.32
C ILE A 120 0.24 2.32 11.22
N SER A 121 1.10 1.30 11.30
CA SER A 121 1.12 0.18 10.35
C SER A 121 1.70 -1.07 11.00
N ILE A 122 1.00 -2.19 10.85
CA ILE A 122 1.46 -3.51 11.26
C ILE A 122 2.22 -4.14 10.08
N ARG A 123 3.51 -4.41 10.29
CA ARG A 123 4.41 -4.92 9.24
C ARG A 123 4.35 -6.44 9.14
N PHE A 124 3.28 -6.93 8.50
CA PHE A 124 3.09 -8.36 8.21
C PHE A 124 4.09 -8.88 7.19
N VAL A 125 4.26 -8.15 6.09
CA VAL A 125 5.24 -8.44 5.04
C VAL A 125 6.54 -7.72 5.37
N ARG A 126 7.66 -8.45 5.40
CA ARG A 126 9.01 -7.94 5.69
C ARG A 126 9.89 -8.01 4.44
#